data_AF-A0A661HL18-F1
#
_entry.id   AF-A0A661HL18-F1
#
_cell.length_a   1.000
_cell.length_b   1.000
_cell.length_c   1.000
_cell.angle_alpha   90.00
_cell.angle_beta   90.00
_cell.angle_gamma   90.00
#
_symmetry.space_group_name_H-M   'P 1'
#
loop_
_entity.id
_entity.type
_entity.pdbx_description
1 polymer ?
#
loop_
_entity_poly.entity_id
_entity_poly.type
_entity_poly.pdbx_seq_one_letter_code
_entity_poly.pdbx_strand_id
1 'polypeptide(L)'
;AGGGTPLGNALKVANNYLYTAKSSASQTQMIVLLADGDDNCGNISYVMRTLKSKGIIFRHQTIGLEIKANSKAVKQLELIAKTSGGVYHHVKDHKQLPNIFKEALSTMEILDMLGSFGMQKVPQSPTTNSNASMQNLLDQF
;
A
#
# COMPACT_ATOMS: atom_id res chain seq x y z
N ALA A 1 7.37 -10.33 -27.70
CA ALA A 1 6.35 -9.65 -26.86
C ALA A 1 6.99 -8.40 -26.28
N GLY A 2 6.39 -7.22 -26.49
CA GLY A 2 6.86 -5.99 -25.85
C GLY A 2 6.40 -5.98 -24.40
N GLY A 3 7.27 -6.37 -23.47
CA GLY A 3 7.01 -6.25 -22.03
C GLY A 3 6.97 -4.78 -21.62
N GLY A 4 6.17 -4.47 -20.61
CA GLY A 4 6.08 -3.14 -20.02
C GLY A 4 5.45 -3.22 -18.62
N THR A 5 5.46 -2.10 -17.89
CA THR A 5 4.94 -2.02 -16.52
C THR A 5 3.62 -1.25 -16.53
N PRO A 6 2.44 -1.90 -16.68
CA PRO A 6 1.14 -1.23 -16.81
C PRO A 6 0.61 -0.72 -15.47
N LEU A 7 1.40 0.13 -14.81
CA LEU A 7 1.19 0.60 -13.44
C LEU A 7 -0.17 1.31 -13.28
N GLY A 8 -0.60 2.11 -14.26
CA GLY A 8 -1.90 2.77 -14.26
C GLY A 8 -3.09 1.80 -14.18
N ASN A 9 -3.01 0.64 -14.82
CA ASN A 9 -4.07 -0.37 -14.74
C ASN A 9 -4.01 -1.12 -13.41
N ALA A 10 -2.82 -1.45 -12.91
CA ALA A 10 -2.66 -2.06 -11.59
C ALA A 10 -3.25 -1.17 -10.48
N LEU A 11 -2.98 0.15 -10.53
CA LEU A 11 -3.55 1.13 -9.59
C LEU A 11 -5.08 1.13 -9.63
N LYS A 12 -5.68 1.12 -10.83
CA LYS A 12 -7.15 1.06 -10.97
C LYS A 12 -7.69 -0.23 -10.34
N VAL A 13 -7.12 -1.38 -10.67
CA VAL A 13 -7.61 -2.68 -10.16
C VAL A 13 -7.52 -2.72 -8.65
N ALA A 14 -6.37 -2.39 -8.07
CA ALA A 14 -6.15 -2.45 -6.63
C ALA A 14 -7.09 -1.51 -5.85
N ASN A 15 -7.26 -0.26 -6.32
CA ASN A 15 -8.13 0.70 -5.64
C ASN A 15 -9.61 0.33 -5.77
N ASN A 16 -10.06 -0.15 -6.94
CA ASN A 16 -11.45 -0.61 -7.09
C ASN A 16 -11.71 -1.83 -6.21
N TYR A 17 -10.78 -2.80 -6.18
CA TYR A 17 -10.91 -3.98 -5.34
C TYR A 17 -11.05 -3.60 -3.86
N LEU A 18 -10.15 -2.78 -3.33
CA LEU A 18 -10.25 -2.33 -1.93
C LEU A 18 -11.53 -1.54 -1.67
N TYR A 19 -11.98 -0.71 -2.61
CA TYR A 19 -13.23 0.01 -2.46
C TYR A 19 -14.43 -0.94 -2.33
N THR A 20 -14.47 -2.02 -3.12
CA THR A 20 -15.58 -2.98 -3.11
C THR A 20 -15.47 -4.04 -2.02
N ALA A 21 -14.26 -4.43 -1.62
CA ALA A 21 -14.01 -5.58 -0.76
C ALA A 21 -13.65 -5.20 0.68
N LYS A 22 -13.39 -3.91 0.98
CA LYS A 22 -13.05 -3.50 2.34
C LYS A 22 -14.17 -3.86 3.32
N SER A 23 -13.77 -4.46 4.44
CA SER A 23 -14.69 -4.70 5.56
C SER A 23 -15.15 -3.37 6.15
N SER A 24 -16.41 -3.29 6.57
CA SER A 24 -16.93 -2.15 7.34
C SER A 24 -16.23 -1.99 8.69
N ALA A 25 -15.61 -3.06 9.21
CA ALA A 25 -14.83 -3.04 10.45
C ALA A 25 -13.37 -2.62 10.24
N SER A 26 -12.91 -2.52 8.99
CA SER A 26 -11.52 -2.14 8.69
C SER A 26 -11.36 -0.62 8.83
N GLN A 27 -10.60 -0.21 9.84
CA GLN A 27 -10.33 1.21 10.14
C GLN A 27 -9.31 1.81 9.17
N THR A 28 -8.39 0.99 8.66
CA THR A 28 -7.33 1.44 7.78
C THR A 28 -7.17 0.49 6.58
N GLN A 29 -6.94 1.05 5.39
CA GLN A 29 -6.59 0.30 4.19
C GLN A 29 -5.42 1.00 3.50
N MET A 30 -4.45 0.21 3.04
CA MET A 30 -3.33 0.69 2.24
C MET A 30 -2.95 -0.33 1.18
N ILE A 31 -2.31 0.17 0.13
CA ILE A 31 -1.69 -0.61 -0.94
C ILE A 31 -0.18 -0.48 -0.79
N VAL A 32 0.53 -1.60 -0.75
CA VAL A 32 1.98 -1.62 -0.94
C VAL A 32 2.27 -1.91 -2.40
N LEU A 33 2.91 -0.96 -3.09
CA LEU A 33 3.21 -1.01 -4.51
C LEU A 33 4.71 -1.19 -4.72
N LEU A 34 5.13 -2.40 -5.08
CA LEU A 34 6.51 -2.71 -5.44
C LEU A 34 6.67 -2.65 -6.97
N ALA A 35 7.64 -1.88 -7.47
CA ALA A 35 7.93 -1.77 -8.90
C ALA A 35 9.43 -1.53 -9.16
N ASP A 36 9.92 -2.04 -10.29
CA ASP A 36 11.31 -1.94 -10.77
C ASP A 36 11.44 -1.10 -12.06
N GLY A 37 10.34 -0.53 -12.55
CA GLY A 37 10.30 0.19 -13.81
C GLY A 37 9.17 1.22 -13.87
N ASP A 38 9.16 2.02 -14.94
CA ASP A 38 8.18 3.07 -15.16
C ASP A 38 6.99 2.64 -16.01
N ASP A 39 5.85 3.31 -15.84
CA ASP A 39 4.68 3.14 -16.69
C ASP A 39 4.94 3.76 -18.06
N ASN A 40 5.11 2.88 -19.06
CA ASN A 40 5.20 3.20 -20.48
C ASN A 40 3.90 2.93 -21.24
N CYS A 41 2.84 2.60 -20.53
CA CYS A 41 1.53 2.22 -21.06
C CYS A 41 0.45 3.29 -20.85
N GLY A 42 0.67 4.29 -19.98
CA GLY A 42 -0.36 5.31 -19.70
C GLY A 42 0.10 6.55 -18.94
N ASN A 43 -0.90 7.32 -18.47
CA ASN A 43 -0.71 8.58 -17.74
C ASN A 43 -1.08 8.42 -16.26
N ILE A 44 -0.07 8.20 -15.42
CA ILE A 44 -0.23 8.02 -13.97
C ILE A 44 -0.94 9.21 -13.31
N SER A 45 -0.59 10.44 -13.67
CA SER A 45 -1.21 11.64 -13.10
C SER A 45 -2.72 11.67 -13.35
N TYR A 46 -3.16 11.28 -14.54
CA TYR A 46 -4.58 11.19 -14.87
C TYR A 46 -5.28 10.08 -14.06
N VAL A 47 -4.67 8.90 -13.94
CA VAL A 47 -5.21 7.80 -13.14
C VAL A 47 -5.38 8.22 -11.68
N MET A 48 -4.34 8.79 -11.06
CA MET A 48 -4.37 9.20 -9.66
C MET A 48 -5.41 10.30 -9.40
N ARG A 49 -5.54 11.29 -10.31
CA ARG A 49 -6.61 12.30 -10.23
C ARG A 49 -8.00 11.68 -10.31
N THR A 50 -8.19 10.69 -11.19
CA THR A 50 -9.48 10.02 -11.37
C THR A 50 -9.86 9.18 -10.14
N LEU A 51 -8.90 8.45 -9.56
CA LEU A 51 -9.14 7.70 -8.31
C LEU A 51 -9.49 8.64 -7.15
N LYS A 52 -8.78 9.78 -7.06
CA LYS A 52 -9.05 10.81 -6.05
C LYS A 52 -10.42 11.46 -6.21
N SER A 53 -10.80 11.85 -7.43
CA SER A 53 -12.11 12.48 -7.67
C SER A 53 -13.29 11.54 -7.41
N LYS A 54 -13.07 10.23 -7.53
CA LYS A 54 -14.06 9.20 -7.19
C LYS A 54 -14.14 8.88 -5.70
N GLY A 55 -13.22 9.42 -4.88
CA GLY A 55 -13.15 9.08 -3.45
C GLY A 55 -12.71 7.64 -3.16
N ILE A 56 -12.07 6.98 -4.13
CA ILE A 56 -11.65 5.57 -4.02
C ILE A 56 -10.12 5.43 -3.95
N ILE A 57 -9.41 6.53 -3.71
CA ILE A 57 -7.95 6.50 -3.55
C ILE A 57 -7.61 6.04 -2.13
N PHE A 58 -6.90 4.91 -2.04
CA PHE A 58 -6.32 4.43 -0.79
C PHE A 58 -4.88 4.88 -0.64
N ARG A 59 -4.34 4.86 0.58
CA ARG A 59 -2.94 5.20 0.84
C ARG A 59 -2.01 4.21 0.14
N HIS A 60 -1.03 4.69 -0.64
CA HIS A 60 -0.03 3.84 -1.29
C HIS A 60 1.34 4.03 -0.66
N GLN A 61 1.91 2.96 -0.11
CA GLN A 61 3.34 2.88 0.17
C GLN A 61 4.02 2.35 -1.09
N THR A 62 4.81 3.19 -1.76
CA THR A 62 5.46 2.81 -3.02
C THR A 62 6.90 2.43 -2.77
N ILE A 63 7.36 1.33 -3.34
CA ILE A 63 8.71 0.79 -3.19
C ILE A 63 9.29 0.64 -4.59
N GLY A 64 10.34 1.40 -4.86
CA GLY A 64 11.11 1.33 -6.10
C GLY A 64 12.33 0.45 -5.94
N LEU A 65 12.34 -0.74 -6.55
CA LEU A 65 13.46 -1.68 -6.48
C LEU A 65 14.42 -1.48 -7.67
N GLU A 66 15.70 -1.27 -7.39
CA GLU A 66 16.78 -1.17 -8.39
C GLU A 66 16.57 -0.11 -9.49
N ILE A 67 15.68 0.86 -9.25
CA ILE A 67 15.41 1.95 -10.19
C ILE A 67 16.49 3.03 -10.12
N LYS A 68 16.94 3.51 -11.28
CA LYS A 68 17.90 4.62 -11.33
C LYS A 68 17.31 5.86 -10.65
N ALA A 69 18.12 6.52 -9.81
CA ALA A 69 17.77 7.79 -9.21
C ALA A 69 17.36 8.81 -10.30
N ASN A 70 16.38 9.66 -10.00
CA ASN A 70 15.83 10.67 -10.91
C ASN A 70 15.15 10.12 -12.19
N SER A 71 14.96 8.81 -12.32
CA SER A 71 14.26 8.21 -13.45
C SER A 71 12.77 8.57 -13.46
N LYS A 72 12.13 8.32 -14.61
CA LYS A 72 10.67 8.47 -14.75
C LYS A 72 9.90 7.57 -13.76
N ALA A 73 10.42 6.38 -13.46
CA ALA A 73 9.85 5.45 -12.48
C ALA A 73 9.77 6.10 -11.09
N VAL A 74 10.89 6.68 -10.62
CA VAL A 74 10.96 7.39 -9.33
C VAL A 74 9.89 8.48 -9.26
N LYS A 75 9.82 9.36 -10.28
CA LYS A 75 8.84 10.46 -10.31
C LYS A 75 7.39 9.96 -10.28
N GLN A 76 7.10 8.83 -10.94
CA GLN A 76 5.77 8.25 -10.92
C GLN A 76 5.42 7.64 -9.56
N LEU A 77 6.35 6.90 -8.94
CA LEU A 77 6.15 6.28 -7.62
C LEU A 77 6.01 7.34 -6.51
N GLU A 78 6.80 8.41 -6.57
CA GLU A 78 6.68 9.57 -5.67
C GLU A 78 5.33 10.27 -5.85
N LEU A 79 4.88 10.47 -7.09
CA LEU A 79 3.58 11.07 -7.38
C LEU A 79 2.44 10.22 -6.81
N ILE A 80 2.50 8.90 -6.95
CA ILE A 80 1.49 7.96 -6.43
C ILE A 80 1.43 8.03 -4.91
N ALA A 81 2.58 7.92 -4.24
CA ALA A 81 2.68 8.03 -2.79
C ALA A 81 2.13 9.38 -2.30
N LYS A 82 2.64 10.49 -2.85
CA LYS A 82 2.22 11.84 -2.45
C LYS A 82 0.72 12.09 -2.67
N THR A 83 0.18 11.67 -3.81
CA THR A 83 -1.25 11.91 -4.13
C THR A 83 -2.19 11.13 -3.23
N SER A 84 -1.77 9.94 -2.78
CA SER A 84 -2.51 9.08 -1.86
C SER A 84 -2.20 9.32 -0.38
N GLY A 85 -1.29 10.24 -0.07
CA GLY A 85 -0.83 10.54 1.28
C GLY A 85 0.14 9.50 1.87
N GLY A 86 0.62 8.54 1.08
CA GLY A 86 1.63 7.54 1.48
C GLY A 86 3.07 8.02 1.35
N VAL A 87 4.02 7.07 1.38
CA VAL A 87 5.47 7.33 1.32
C VAL A 87 6.10 6.53 0.19
N TYR A 88 7.09 7.13 -0.47
CA TYR A 88 7.93 6.45 -1.45
C TYR A 88 9.23 5.99 -0.79
N HIS A 89 9.59 4.74 -1.06
CA HIS A 89 10.79 4.08 -0.58
C HIS A 89 11.66 3.69 -1.75
N HIS A 90 12.92 4.11 -1.72
CA HIS A 90 13.89 3.73 -2.75
C HIS A 90 14.77 2.59 -2.24
N VAL A 91 14.77 1.47 -2.95
CA VAL A 91 15.49 0.25 -2.59
C VAL A 91 16.55 -0.05 -3.65
N LYS A 92 17.83 -0.03 -3.24
CA LYS A 92 18.95 -0.29 -4.16
C LYS A 92 19.22 -1.78 -4.38
N ASP A 93 18.77 -2.63 -3.47
CA ASP A 93 19.04 -4.08 -3.47
C ASP A 93 17.94 -4.81 -2.67
N HIS A 94 17.56 -6.00 -3.11
CA HIS A 94 16.51 -6.84 -2.53
C HIS A 94 16.70 -7.11 -1.03
N LYS A 95 17.95 -7.11 -0.54
CA LYS A 95 18.28 -7.31 0.90
C LYS A 95 17.65 -6.26 1.82
N GLN A 96 17.28 -5.09 1.30
CA GLN A 96 16.63 -4.02 2.07
C GLN A 96 15.11 -4.17 2.11
N LEU A 97 14.52 -4.98 1.22
CA LEU A 97 13.06 -5.14 1.13
C LEU A 97 12.42 -5.55 2.45
N PRO A 98 12.93 -6.53 3.23
CA PRO A 98 12.29 -6.91 4.49
C PRO A 98 12.12 -5.73 5.45
N ASN A 99 13.14 -4.87 5.56
CA ASN A 99 13.10 -3.70 6.44
C ASN A 99 12.14 -2.63 5.92
N ILE A 100 12.12 -2.37 4.62
CA ILE A 100 11.21 -1.40 4.01
C ILE A 100 9.75 -1.87 4.10
N PHE A 101 9.49 -3.17 3.91
CA PHE A 101 8.15 -3.73 4.13
C PHE A 101 7.73 -3.55 5.59
N LYS A 102 8.62 -3.83 6.55
CA LYS A 102 8.33 -3.58 7.97
C LYS A 102 8.00 -2.12 8.23
N GLU A 103 8.79 -1.18 7.71
CA GLU A 103 8.57 0.26 7.86
C GLU A 103 7.22 0.71 7.25
N ALA A 104 6.90 0.21 6.05
CA ALA A 104 5.63 0.50 5.39
C ALA A 104 4.42 0.06 6.23
N LEU A 105 4.54 -1.08 6.94
CA LEU A 105 3.50 -1.65 7.79
C LEU A 105 3.40 -0.97 9.16
N SER A 106 4.51 -0.56 9.77
CA SER A 106 4.49 0.14 11.07
C SER A 106 3.69 1.45 11.04
N THR A 107 3.54 2.08 9.86
CA THR A 107 2.62 3.21 9.69
C THR A 107 1.16 2.83 9.94
N MET A 108 0.75 1.62 9.53
CA MET A 108 -0.62 1.13 9.77
C MET A 108 -0.87 0.89 11.26
N GLU A 109 0.09 0.31 11.98
CA GLU A 109 -0.03 0.05 13.42
C GLU A 109 -0.31 1.35 14.21
N ILE A 110 0.41 2.43 13.88
CA ILE A 110 0.18 3.75 14.51
C ILE A 110 -1.21 4.29 14.15
N LEU A 111 -1.64 4.15 12.90
CA LEU A 111 -2.96 4.62 12.47
C LEU A 111 -4.09 3.84 13.15
N ASP A 112 -3.93 2.54 13.33
CA ASP A 112 -4.88 1.69 14.06
C ASP A 112 -4.93 2.07 15.55
N MET A 113 -3.77 2.32 16.17
CA MET A 113 -3.70 2.84 17.54
C MET A 113 -4.44 4.18 17.66
N LEU A 114 -4.19 5.15 16.76
CA LEU A 114 -4.86 6.45 16.75
C LEU A 114 -6.38 6.32 16.54
N GLY A 115 -6.81 5.44 15.64
CA GLY A 115 -8.23 5.13 15.43
C GLY A 115 -8.90 4.54 16.68
N SER A 116 -8.17 3.72 17.44
CA SER A 116 -8.67 3.11 18.69
C SER A 116 -8.82 4.10 19.85
N PHE A 117 -8.00 5.16 19.92
CA PHE A 117 -8.11 6.19 20.96
C PHE A 117 -9.39 7.04 20.82
N GLY A 118 -9.95 7.15 19.61
CA GLY A 118 -11.20 7.87 19.36
C GLY A 118 -12.48 7.07 19.69
N MET A 119 -12.36 5.76 19.92
CA MET A 119 -13.48 4.91 20.31
C MET A 119 -13.45 4.68 21.82
N GLN A 120 -14.27 5.44 22.57
CA GLN A 120 -14.62 5.06 23.95
C GLN A 120 -15.20 3.63 23.92
N LYS A 121 -14.48 2.69 24.53
CA LYS A 121 -14.92 1.29 24.67
C LYS A 121 -16.27 1.25 25.40
N VAL A 122 -17.32 0.84 24.68
CA VAL A 122 -18.45 0.17 25.34
C VAL A 122 -17.89 -1.17 25.88
N PRO A 123 -18.13 -1.56 27.14
CA PRO A 123 -17.52 -2.77 27.70
C PRO A 123 -18.02 -4.00 26.95
N GLN A 124 -17.13 -4.69 26.23
CA GLN A 124 -17.40 -6.03 25.71
C GLN A 124 -16.85 -7.08 26.67
N SER A 125 -17.74 -8.00 27.06
CA SER A 125 -17.50 -9.17 27.90
C SER A 125 -16.42 -10.09 27.32
N PRO A 126 -15.73 -10.90 28.16
CA PRO A 126 -14.52 -11.61 27.77
C PRO A 126 -14.82 -12.80 26.85
N THR A 127 -14.20 -12.84 25.67
CA THR A 127 -14.06 -14.07 24.88
C THR A 127 -12.60 -14.36 24.55
N THR A 128 -12.32 -15.66 24.65
CA THR A 128 -11.07 -16.39 24.76
C THR A 128 -10.07 -16.19 23.61
N ASN A 129 -8.78 -16.12 23.97
CA ASN A 129 -7.60 -16.05 23.11
C ASN A 129 -7.56 -17.09 21.98
N SER A 130 -7.13 -16.67 20.79
CA SER A 130 -6.59 -17.57 19.75
C SER A 130 -5.43 -16.92 18.99
N ASN A 131 -4.28 -16.79 19.68
CA ASN A 131 -2.97 -16.54 19.05
C ASN A 131 -2.44 -17.80 18.35
N ALA A 132 -3.18 -18.32 17.37
CA ALA A 132 -2.80 -19.54 16.65
C ALA A 132 -2.69 -19.37 15.13
N SER A 133 -3.08 -18.22 14.56
CA SER A 133 -3.18 -18.08 13.10
C SER A 133 -1.93 -17.51 12.42
N MET A 134 -1.08 -16.74 13.11
CA MET A 134 0.11 -16.13 12.48
C MET A 134 1.35 -17.02 12.49
N GLN A 135 1.47 -17.94 13.46
CA GLN A 135 2.60 -18.88 13.50
C GLN A 135 2.56 -19.87 12.32
N ASN A 136 1.37 -20.35 11.96
CA ASN A 136 1.19 -21.35 10.91
C ASN A 136 1.49 -20.84 9.48
N LEU A 137 1.53 -19.52 9.28
CA LEU A 137 1.85 -18.89 7.99
C LEU A 137 3.36 -18.68 7.77
N LEU A 138 4.15 -18.65 8.85
CA LEU A 138 5.61 -18.49 8.79
C LEU A 138 6.35 -19.82 8.71
N ASP A 139 5.75 -20.93 9.17
CA ASP A 139 6.33 -22.27 9.11
C ASP A 139 6.16 -22.97 7.73
N GLN A 140 5.57 -22.29 6.74
CA GLN A 140 5.37 -22.80 5.38
C GLN A 140 6.37 -22.24 4.34
N PHE A 141 7.38 -21.50 4.79
CA PHE A 141 8.53 -21.04 3.99
C PHE A 141 9.83 -21.52 4.62
#